data_AF-A0A7V2UYU5-F1
#
_entry.id   AF-A0A7V2UYU5-F1
#
_cell.length_a   1.000
_cell.length_b   1.000
_cell.length_c   1.000
_cell.angle_alpha   90.00
_cell.angle_beta   90.00
_cell.angle_gamma   90.00
#
_symmetry.space_group_name_H-M   'P 1'
#
loop_
_entity.id
_entity.type
_entity.pdbx_description
1 polymer ?
#
loop_
_entity_poly.entity_id
_entity_poly.type
_entity_poly.pdbx_seq_one_letter_code
_entity_poly.pdbx_strand_id
1 'polypeptide(L)'
;MTAVAFTALVTAGNRLACTDEIDLRLRGVAAFEDGRSSDTSFLSGISTLPPEDRRELLARSAASPGPVRLLVLFELARAGDEEAGRSLDSLLKGRGATLKLQRVNDLLGLQEMAWNGREKGQPLLQSLAAGLLLAVDGVSEDLSGLSRATRVLSGRKKGGTDAQAEARKAATHIGYLHLRGVQSATSQRELELALLDKDDPALQEIAAAFVGATGTPKSAKALLDALRDKGITSSSIFKRIARTLISNGAYTDQVRCALVPDLIKIVESLDLPDLNRHTARLVASRITGKHQVEEMLAWASSREKELAGSSPAGLNPAQAPVPEAGNPPASTPQEVQPPAREDAEVARCLLLAKNFMNMKEYAKAEENLKKVLEKSPEGKLADEARELLRKIEAVKGL
;
A
#
# COMPACT_ATOMS: atom_id res chain seq x y z
N MET A 1 -20.18 28.49 -29.97
CA MET A 1 -21.59 28.05 -29.92
C MET A 1 -21.67 26.62 -30.47
N THR A 2 -21.59 25.59 -29.63
CA THR A 2 -21.80 24.17 -30.02
C THR A 2 -21.98 23.26 -28.80
N ALA A 3 -22.77 23.70 -27.81
CA ALA A 3 -22.95 23.02 -26.53
C ALA A 3 -24.41 22.56 -26.27
N VAL A 4 -25.23 22.45 -27.33
CA VAL A 4 -26.70 22.25 -27.22
C VAL A 4 -27.19 20.98 -27.95
N ALA A 5 -26.33 20.28 -28.70
CA ALA A 5 -26.75 19.16 -29.55
C ALA A 5 -26.92 17.81 -28.82
N PHE A 6 -26.27 17.59 -27.67
CA PHE A 6 -26.23 16.25 -27.05
C PHE A 6 -27.46 15.94 -26.16
N THR A 7 -28.17 16.96 -25.67
CA THR A 7 -29.33 16.79 -24.77
C THR A 7 -30.65 16.55 -25.51
N ALA A 8 -30.70 16.75 -26.83
CA ALA A 8 -31.92 16.73 -27.62
C ALA A 8 -32.28 15.36 -28.23
N LEU A 9 -31.37 14.37 -28.17
CA LEU A 9 -31.60 13.04 -28.77
C LEU A 9 -32.25 12.01 -27.81
N VAL A 10 -32.60 12.42 -26.59
CA VAL A 10 -33.10 11.53 -25.52
C VAL A 10 -34.61 11.26 -25.61
N THR A 11 -35.37 12.08 -26.35
CA THR A 11 -36.86 12.08 -26.32
C THR A 11 -37.55 11.60 -27.59
N ALA A 12 -36.83 11.07 -28.59
CA ALA A 12 -37.42 10.58 -29.85
C ALA A 12 -36.72 9.31 -30.39
N GLY A 13 -36.75 8.22 -29.61
CA GLY A 13 -36.05 6.97 -29.97
C GLY A 13 -36.56 5.70 -29.27
N ASN A 14 -37.82 5.64 -28.86
CA ASN A 14 -38.37 4.48 -28.17
C ASN A 14 -38.30 3.20 -29.03
N ARG A 15 -37.73 2.13 -28.44
CA ARG A 15 -37.69 0.72 -28.91
C ARG A 15 -36.56 0.23 -29.84
N LEU A 16 -35.44 0.95 -29.97
CA LEU A 16 -34.25 0.43 -30.67
C LEU A 16 -32.92 0.52 -29.88
N ALA A 17 -32.94 0.84 -28.58
CA ALA A 17 -31.74 1.26 -27.85
C ALA A 17 -31.37 0.48 -26.55
N CYS A 18 -32.12 -0.53 -26.08
CA CYS A 18 -31.75 -1.28 -24.86
C CYS A 18 -30.54 -2.20 -25.05
N THR A 19 -30.36 -2.78 -26.24
CA THR A 19 -29.26 -3.73 -26.52
C THR A 19 -27.88 -3.08 -26.46
N ASP A 20 -27.77 -1.81 -26.85
CA ASP A 20 -26.50 -1.09 -26.93
C ASP A 20 -25.93 -0.74 -25.55
N GLU A 21 -26.75 -0.37 -24.57
CA GLU A 21 -26.25 -0.03 -23.23
C GLU A 21 -25.74 -1.28 -22.49
N ILE A 22 -26.44 -2.41 -22.61
CA ILE A 22 -26.01 -3.68 -22.00
C ILE A 22 -24.71 -4.18 -22.64
N ASP A 23 -24.58 -4.10 -23.98
CA ASP A 23 -23.33 -4.41 -24.67
C ASP A 23 -22.20 -3.44 -24.31
N LEU A 24 -22.48 -2.14 -24.20
CA LEU A 24 -21.51 -1.13 -23.79
C LEU A 24 -20.98 -1.41 -22.37
N ARG A 25 -21.87 -1.78 -21.44
CA ARG A 25 -21.49 -2.19 -20.07
C ARG A 25 -20.64 -3.45 -20.07
N LEU A 26 -21.05 -4.51 -20.78
CA LEU A 26 -20.27 -5.76 -20.87
C LEU A 26 -18.88 -5.54 -21.49
N ARG A 27 -18.78 -4.73 -22.56
CA ARG A 27 -17.50 -4.35 -23.18
C ARG A 27 -16.66 -3.46 -22.26
N GLY A 28 -17.28 -2.55 -21.52
CA GLY A 28 -16.61 -1.71 -20.53
C GLY A 28 -16.01 -2.52 -19.38
N VAL A 29 -16.75 -3.48 -18.84
CA VAL A 29 -16.26 -4.41 -17.79
C VAL A 29 -15.15 -5.32 -18.34
N ALA A 30 -15.25 -5.81 -19.58
CA ALA A 30 -14.16 -6.56 -20.22
C ALA A 30 -12.90 -5.71 -20.43
N ALA A 31 -13.05 -4.49 -20.94
CA ALA A 31 -11.93 -3.56 -21.13
C ALA A 31 -11.28 -3.14 -19.80
N PHE A 32 -12.06 -3.03 -18.72
CA PHE A 32 -11.55 -2.81 -17.37
C PHE A 32 -10.76 -4.01 -16.84
N GLU A 33 -11.25 -5.24 -17.04
CA GLU A 33 -10.55 -6.46 -16.62
C GLU A 33 -9.22 -6.66 -17.38
N ASP A 34 -9.22 -6.42 -18.68
CA ASP A 34 -8.00 -6.42 -19.51
C ASP A 34 -7.02 -5.27 -19.19
N GLY A 35 -7.36 -4.36 -18.26
CA GLY A 35 -6.57 -3.16 -17.94
C GLY A 35 -6.50 -2.14 -19.08
N ARG A 36 -7.36 -2.28 -20.10
CA ARG A 36 -7.47 -1.38 -21.27
C ARG A 36 -8.35 -0.16 -21.01
N SER A 37 -9.13 -0.18 -19.92
CA SER A 37 -9.92 0.94 -19.42
C SER A 37 -9.72 1.10 -17.90
N SER A 38 -9.67 2.35 -17.43
CA SER A 38 -9.80 2.71 -16.02
C SER A 38 -11.19 3.26 -15.67
N ASP A 39 -12.07 3.40 -16.66
CA ASP A 39 -13.43 3.90 -16.46
C ASP A 39 -14.34 2.81 -15.88
N THR A 40 -14.87 3.08 -14.69
CA THR A 40 -15.79 2.18 -13.96
C THR A 40 -17.25 2.62 -14.02
N SER A 41 -17.60 3.63 -14.82
CA SER A 41 -19.00 4.09 -15.02
C SER A 41 -19.93 2.94 -15.46
N PHE A 42 -19.37 1.98 -16.19
CA PHE A 42 -20.02 0.74 -16.62
C PHE A 42 -20.48 -0.15 -15.45
N LEU A 43 -19.72 -0.19 -14.34
CA LEU A 43 -20.05 -0.95 -13.11
C LEU A 43 -21.07 -0.19 -12.25
N SER A 44 -20.84 1.10 -11.99
CA SER A 44 -21.63 1.88 -11.03
C SER A 44 -23.09 2.14 -11.45
N GLY A 45 -23.42 1.97 -12.73
CA GLY A 45 -24.80 2.11 -13.24
C GLY A 45 -25.60 0.81 -13.32
N ILE A 46 -25.04 -0.35 -12.98
CA ILE A 46 -25.77 -1.63 -13.04
C ILE A 46 -26.95 -1.65 -12.06
N SER A 47 -26.80 -1.03 -10.88
CA SER A 47 -27.87 -0.92 -9.89
C SER A 47 -29.00 0.04 -10.26
N THR A 48 -28.78 0.93 -11.24
CA THR A 48 -29.80 1.87 -11.75
C THR A 48 -30.53 1.35 -12.97
N LEU A 49 -30.14 0.18 -13.51
CA LEU A 49 -30.85 -0.45 -14.62
C LEU A 49 -32.26 -0.93 -14.21
N PRO A 50 -33.26 -0.78 -15.10
CA PRO A 50 -34.57 -1.40 -14.96
C PRO A 50 -34.48 -2.91 -14.63
N PRO A 51 -35.49 -3.49 -13.95
CA PRO A 51 -35.48 -4.92 -13.63
C PRO A 51 -35.37 -5.83 -14.86
N GLU A 52 -35.99 -5.46 -15.99
CA GLU A 52 -35.84 -6.15 -17.27
C GLU A 52 -34.40 -6.13 -17.80
N ASP A 53 -33.77 -4.95 -17.85
CA ASP A 53 -32.39 -4.79 -18.32
C ASP A 53 -31.38 -5.49 -17.40
N ARG A 54 -31.66 -5.59 -16.09
CA ARG A 54 -30.88 -6.39 -15.14
C ARG A 54 -30.97 -7.88 -15.41
N ARG A 55 -32.16 -8.41 -15.74
CA ARG A 55 -32.32 -9.81 -16.17
C ARG A 55 -31.66 -10.08 -17.52
N GLU A 56 -31.74 -9.15 -18.47
CA GLU A 56 -31.03 -9.30 -19.74
C GLU A 56 -29.50 -9.27 -19.52
N LEU A 57 -28.99 -8.32 -18.73
CA LEU A 57 -27.57 -8.27 -18.36
C LEU A 57 -27.14 -9.56 -17.64
N LEU A 58 -27.96 -10.09 -16.72
CA LEU A 58 -27.73 -11.39 -16.08
C LEU A 58 -27.62 -12.53 -17.11
N ALA A 59 -28.60 -12.66 -17.99
CA ALA A 59 -28.64 -13.68 -19.03
C ALA A 59 -27.44 -13.58 -20.00
N ARG A 60 -27.09 -12.36 -20.45
CA ARG A 60 -25.98 -12.11 -21.38
C ARG A 60 -24.62 -12.27 -20.71
N SER A 61 -24.50 -11.95 -19.41
CA SER A 61 -23.30 -12.24 -18.61
C SER A 61 -22.97 -13.73 -18.56
N ALA A 62 -23.96 -14.61 -18.76
CA ALA A 62 -23.73 -16.06 -18.72
C ALA A 62 -22.72 -16.54 -19.78
N ALA A 63 -22.68 -15.86 -20.93
CA ALA A 63 -21.74 -16.10 -22.02
C ALA A 63 -20.42 -15.31 -21.92
N SER A 64 -20.30 -14.41 -20.95
CA SER A 64 -19.09 -13.60 -20.75
C SER A 64 -17.95 -14.41 -20.10
N PRO A 65 -16.68 -14.00 -20.29
CA PRO A 65 -15.57 -14.54 -19.51
C PRO A 65 -15.89 -14.49 -18.02
N GLY A 66 -15.52 -15.52 -17.26
CA GLY A 66 -15.86 -15.57 -15.83
C GLY A 66 -15.35 -14.42 -14.96
N PRO A 67 -14.25 -13.70 -15.25
CA PRO A 67 -13.96 -12.39 -14.64
C PRO A 67 -15.12 -11.41 -14.78
N VAL A 68 -15.50 -11.11 -16.03
CA VAL A 68 -16.58 -10.19 -16.39
C VAL A 68 -17.91 -10.65 -15.79
N ARG A 69 -18.22 -11.95 -15.89
CA ARG A 69 -19.43 -12.55 -15.32
C ARG A 69 -19.47 -12.41 -13.80
N LEU A 70 -18.37 -12.63 -13.08
CA LEU A 70 -18.35 -12.49 -11.61
C LEU A 70 -18.53 -11.03 -11.17
N LEU A 71 -17.95 -10.06 -11.88
CA LEU A 71 -18.17 -8.64 -11.61
C LEU A 71 -19.63 -8.22 -11.88
N VAL A 72 -20.21 -8.66 -12.99
CA VAL A 72 -21.62 -8.38 -13.32
C VAL A 72 -22.57 -9.04 -12.32
N LEU A 73 -22.34 -10.29 -11.94
CA LEU A 73 -23.14 -10.98 -10.93
C LEU A 73 -23.04 -10.33 -9.54
N PHE A 74 -21.85 -9.87 -9.15
CA PHE A 74 -21.65 -9.13 -7.91
C PHE A 74 -22.43 -7.82 -7.90
N GLU A 75 -22.33 -7.00 -8.96
CA GLU A 75 -23.06 -5.73 -9.04
C GLU A 75 -24.58 -5.91 -9.14
N LEU A 76 -25.06 -6.96 -9.81
CA LEU A 76 -26.48 -7.31 -9.85
C LEU A 76 -27.00 -7.80 -8.48
N ALA A 77 -26.25 -8.67 -7.80
CA ALA A 77 -26.58 -9.13 -6.45
C ALA A 77 -26.59 -7.95 -5.46
N ARG A 78 -25.61 -7.03 -5.57
CA ARG A 78 -25.56 -5.77 -4.80
C ARG A 78 -26.74 -4.83 -5.10
N ALA A 79 -27.31 -4.91 -6.31
CA ALA A 79 -28.55 -4.23 -6.69
C ALA A 79 -29.84 -4.94 -6.22
N GLY A 80 -29.73 -6.01 -5.41
CA GLY A 80 -30.85 -6.78 -4.88
C GLY A 80 -31.42 -7.82 -5.85
N ASP A 81 -30.68 -8.22 -6.89
CA ASP A 81 -31.10 -9.31 -7.78
C ASP A 81 -30.80 -10.68 -7.14
N GLU A 82 -31.85 -11.35 -6.65
CA GLU A 82 -31.76 -12.65 -5.98
C GLU A 82 -31.32 -13.81 -6.90
N GLU A 83 -31.51 -13.68 -8.22
CA GLU A 83 -31.08 -14.69 -9.19
C GLU A 83 -29.59 -14.54 -9.52
N ALA A 84 -29.10 -13.31 -9.65
CA ALA A 84 -27.68 -13.00 -9.70
C ALA A 84 -26.98 -13.44 -8.41
N GLY A 85 -27.58 -13.17 -7.23
CA GLY A 85 -27.08 -13.62 -5.93
C GLY A 85 -26.96 -15.14 -5.85
N ARG A 86 -28.01 -15.90 -6.20
CA ARG A 86 -27.97 -17.37 -6.27
C ARG A 86 -27.00 -17.90 -7.32
N SER A 87 -26.85 -17.22 -8.44
CA SER A 87 -25.91 -17.58 -9.51
C SER A 87 -24.45 -17.35 -9.11
N LEU A 88 -24.17 -16.27 -8.38
CA LEU A 88 -22.88 -15.98 -7.76
C LEU A 88 -22.56 -17.06 -6.73
N ASP A 89 -23.47 -17.33 -5.81
CA ASP A 89 -23.38 -18.41 -4.82
C ASP A 89 -23.10 -19.78 -5.46
N SER A 90 -23.82 -20.12 -6.53
CA SER A 90 -23.67 -21.37 -7.26
C SER A 90 -22.32 -21.48 -7.99
N LEU A 91 -21.83 -20.38 -8.58
CA LEU A 91 -20.50 -20.34 -9.21
C LEU A 91 -19.36 -20.47 -8.20
N LEU A 92 -19.54 -19.92 -6.99
CA LEU A 92 -18.58 -20.02 -5.89
C LEU A 92 -18.61 -21.43 -5.24
N LYS A 93 -19.80 -22.03 -5.08
CA LYS A 93 -19.98 -23.35 -4.43
C LYS A 93 -19.72 -24.54 -5.37
N GLY A 94 -20.01 -24.40 -6.66
CA GLY A 94 -20.03 -25.50 -7.63
C GLY A 94 -18.71 -25.81 -8.35
N ARG A 95 -17.60 -25.12 -8.04
CA ARG A 95 -16.32 -25.26 -8.78
C ARG A 95 -15.14 -25.59 -7.88
N GLY A 96 -14.85 -26.88 -7.74
CA GLY A 96 -13.49 -27.35 -7.47
C GLY A 96 -12.57 -26.99 -8.65
N ALA A 97 -11.80 -25.91 -8.51
CA ALA A 97 -10.69 -25.47 -9.37
C ALA A 97 -10.92 -25.47 -10.90
N THR A 98 -11.16 -24.27 -11.46
CA THR A 98 -10.51 -23.67 -12.65
C THR A 98 -11.45 -22.70 -13.38
N LEU A 99 -11.50 -21.48 -12.86
CA LEU A 99 -11.79 -20.31 -13.67
C LEU A 99 -10.45 -19.62 -13.91
N LYS A 100 -10.17 -19.12 -15.13
CA LYS A 100 -9.00 -18.24 -15.38
C LYS A 100 -9.13 -16.83 -14.76
N LEU A 101 -9.97 -16.69 -13.72
CA LEU A 101 -9.67 -15.88 -12.54
C LEU A 101 -8.92 -16.76 -11.53
N GLN A 102 -7.60 -16.87 -11.63
CA GLN A 102 -6.82 -17.55 -10.58
C GLN A 102 -6.76 -16.78 -9.24
N ARG A 103 -7.48 -15.64 -9.10
CA ARG A 103 -7.35 -14.70 -7.99
C ARG A 103 -8.62 -14.37 -7.18
N VAL A 104 -9.77 -15.01 -7.45
CA VAL A 104 -11.04 -14.67 -6.76
C VAL A 104 -11.51 -15.72 -5.75
N ASN A 105 -11.20 -17.01 -5.96
CA ASN A 105 -11.21 -18.00 -4.86
C ASN A 105 -9.91 -17.95 -4.03
N ASP A 106 -8.92 -17.23 -4.52
CA ASP A 106 -7.72 -16.90 -3.78
C ASP A 106 -8.02 -15.69 -2.87
N LEU A 107 -8.42 -15.94 -1.63
CA LEU A 107 -8.62 -14.88 -0.63
C LEU A 107 -7.34 -14.07 -0.42
N LEU A 108 -6.17 -14.70 -0.58
CA LEU A 108 -4.88 -14.02 -0.56
C LEU A 108 -4.72 -13.11 -1.78
N GLY A 109 -5.15 -13.57 -2.96
CA GLY A 109 -5.20 -12.81 -4.21
C GLY A 109 -6.14 -11.60 -4.16
N LEU A 110 -7.33 -11.73 -3.56
CA LEU A 110 -8.22 -10.60 -3.29
C LEU A 110 -7.62 -9.63 -2.25
N GLN A 111 -6.98 -10.14 -1.20
CA GLN A 111 -6.23 -9.33 -0.23
C GLN A 111 -5.08 -8.57 -0.88
N GLU A 112 -4.33 -9.23 -1.77
CA GLU A 112 -3.29 -8.62 -2.59
C GLU A 112 -3.88 -7.60 -3.57
N MET A 113 -5.05 -7.81 -4.15
CA MET A 113 -5.72 -6.82 -5.01
C MET A 113 -6.15 -5.59 -4.20
N ALA A 114 -6.73 -5.77 -3.01
CA ALA A 114 -7.06 -4.67 -2.11
C ALA A 114 -5.80 -3.87 -1.70
N TRP A 115 -4.71 -4.58 -1.39
CA TRP A 115 -3.44 -3.98 -1.02
C TRP A 115 -2.74 -3.27 -2.19
N ASN A 116 -2.55 -3.96 -3.31
CA ASN A 116 -1.91 -3.43 -4.52
C ASN A 116 -2.71 -2.27 -5.12
N GLY A 117 -4.04 -2.30 -5.00
CA GLY A 117 -4.91 -1.18 -5.35
C GLY A 117 -4.51 0.08 -4.58
N ARG A 118 -4.31 -0.03 -3.27
CA ARG A 118 -3.80 1.06 -2.43
C ARG A 118 -2.40 1.52 -2.83
N GLU A 119 -1.44 0.60 -2.95
CA GLU A 119 -0.04 0.96 -3.27
C GLU A 119 0.14 1.64 -4.63
N LYS A 120 -0.72 1.31 -5.60
CA LYS A 120 -0.69 1.85 -6.96
C LYS A 120 -1.59 3.08 -7.14
N GLY A 121 -2.25 3.58 -6.09
CA GLY A 121 -3.18 4.70 -6.18
C GLY A 121 -4.43 4.39 -7.00
N GLN A 122 -4.91 3.14 -6.94
CA GLN A 122 -6.10 2.62 -7.64
C GLN A 122 -7.23 2.37 -6.62
N PRO A 123 -7.90 3.43 -6.10
CA PRO A 123 -8.89 3.30 -5.02
C PRO A 123 -10.13 2.48 -5.43
N LEU A 124 -10.44 2.43 -6.72
CA LEU A 124 -11.55 1.62 -7.24
C LEU A 124 -11.26 0.12 -7.18
N LEU A 125 -10.05 -0.31 -7.54
CA LEU A 125 -9.60 -1.70 -7.40
C LEU A 125 -9.55 -2.11 -5.92
N GLN A 126 -9.04 -1.22 -5.07
CA GLN A 126 -9.03 -1.37 -3.61
C GLN A 126 -10.45 -1.58 -3.05
N SER A 127 -11.37 -0.69 -3.41
CA SER A 127 -12.77 -0.70 -2.93
C SER A 127 -13.53 -1.93 -3.42
N LEU A 128 -13.34 -2.34 -4.69
CA LEU A 128 -13.94 -3.54 -5.26
C LEU A 128 -13.47 -4.81 -4.54
N ALA A 129 -12.16 -4.98 -4.37
CA ALA A 129 -11.59 -6.15 -3.68
C ALA A 129 -12.00 -6.20 -2.20
N ALA A 130 -12.04 -5.06 -1.51
CA ALA A 130 -12.53 -4.97 -0.13
C ALA A 130 -14.01 -5.34 0.00
N GLY A 131 -14.86 -4.93 -0.94
CA GLY A 131 -16.28 -5.30 -0.96
C GLY A 131 -16.51 -6.79 -1.21
N LEU A 132 -15.79 -7.38 -2.16
CA LEU A 132 -15.82 -8.83 -2.41
C LEU A 132 -15.42 -9.64 -1.17
N LEU A 133 -14.39 -9.19 -0.44
CA LEU A 133 -13.95 -9.84 0.81
C LEU A 133 -14.98 -9.73 1.93
N LEU A 134 -15.64 -8.56 2.09
CA LEU A 134 -16.73 -8.38 3.05
C LEU A 134 -17.96 -9.23 2.70
N ALA A 135 -18.31 -9.33 1.42
CA ALA A 135 -19.43 -10.14 0.94
C ALA A 135 -19.21 -11.64 1.17
N VAL A 136 -18.00 -12.16 0.92
CA VAL A 136 -17.65 -13.56 1.21
C VAL A 136 -17.78 -13.90 2.71
N ASP A 137 -17.46 -12.95 3.59
CA ASP A 137 -17.61 -13.12 5.04
C ASP A 137 -19.03 -12.77 5.57
N GLY A 138 -19.97 -12.37 4.71
CA GLY A 138 -21.34 -12.00 5.11
C GLY A 138 -21.43 -10.72 5.95
N VAL A 139 -20.49 -9.78 5.76
CA VAL A 139 -20.41 -8.52 6.52
C VAL A 139 -21.11 -7.39 5.77
N SER A 140 -22.00 -6.67 6.45
CA SER A 140 -22.62 -5.47 5.84
C SER A 140 -21.58 -4.38 5.60
N GLU A 141 -21.60 -3.77 4.42
CA GLU A 141 -20.69 -2.69 4.02
C GLU A 141 -21.09 -1.32 4.60
N ASP A 142 -21.65 -1.28 5.81
CA ASP A 142 -22.25 -0.11 6.43
C ASP A 142 -21.76 0.12 7.88
N LEU A 143 -22.30 1.17 8.53
CA LEU A 143 -22.00 1.48 9.93
C LEU A 143 -22.46 0.39 10.92
N SER A 144 -23.42 -0.47 10.56
CA SER A 144 -23.86 -1.60 11.39
C SER A 144 -22.83 -2.74 11.37
N GLY A 145 -22.26 -3.05 10.19
CA GLY A 145 -21.13 -3.96 10.04
C GLY A 145 -19.90 -3.46 10.79
N LEU A 146 -19.56 -2.18 10.61
CA LEU A 146 -18.47 -1.53 11.33
C LEU A 146 -18.67 -1.58 12.85
N SER A 147 -19.88 -1.27 13.34
CA SER A 147 -20.20 -1.30 14.77
C SER A 147 -20.13 -2.71 15.35
N ARG A 148 -20.54 -3.74 14.59
CA ARG A 148 -20.44 -5.15 15.00
C ARG A 148 -18.97 -5.57 15.15
N ALA A 149 -18.15 -5.35 14.11
CA ALA A 149 -16.73 -5.69 14.15
C ALA A 149 -15.98 -4.91 15.24
N THR A 150 -16.26 -3.61 15.40
CA THR A 150 -15.67 -2.78 16.47
C THR A 150 -16.00 -3.33 17.87
N ARG A 151 -17.22 -3.83 18.09
CA ARG A 151 -17.63 -4.45 19.37
C ARG A 151 -16.92 -5.78 19.64
N VAL A 152 -16.68 -6.60 18.62
CA VAL A 152 -15.91 -7.84 18.76
C VAL A 152 -14.45 -7.53 19.11
N LEU A 153 -13.83 -6.57 18.43
CA LEU A 153 -12.44 -6.19 18.67
C LEU A 153 -12.22 -5.53 20.05
N SER A 154 -13.15 -4.71 20.52
CA SER A 154 -13.06 -4.06 21.84
C SER A 154 -13.48 -4.98 23.01
N GLY A 155 -14.38 -5.93 22.77
CA GLY A 155 -14.81 -6.93 23.75
C GLY A 155 -13.85 -8.10 23.97
N ARG A 156 -12.68 -8.11 23.29
CA ARG A 156 -11.73 -9.23 23.32
C ARG A 156 -11.17 -9.47 24.74
N LYS A 157 -11.23 -10.72 25.21
CA LYS A 157 -10.52 -11.16 26.41
C LYS A 157 -9.14 -11.68 26.00
N LYS A 158 -8.09 -11.25 26.71
CA LYS A 158 -6.73 -11.78 26.51
C LYS A 158 -6.66 -13.24 26.98
N GLY A 159 -6.02 -14.10 26.18
CA GLY A 159 -5.66 -15.47 26.60
C GLY A 159 -6.48 -16.65 26.06
N GLY A 160 -7.21 -16.52 24.94
CA GLY A 160 -7.90 -17.65 24.30
C GLY A 160 -7.72 -17.65 22.77
N THR A 161 -7.44 -18.82 22.18
CA THR A 161 -7.18 -19.00 20.74
C THR A 161 -8.33 -18.50 19.87
N ASP A 162 -9.55 -18.85 20.25
CA ASP A 162 -10.75 -18.58 19.45
C ASP A 162 -11.12 -17.09 19.56
N ALA A 163 -10.91 -16.49 20.74
CA ALA A 163 -11.06 -15.06 20.96
C ALA A 163 -10.01 -14.22 20.18
N GLN A 164 -8.79 -14.74 20.03
CA GLN A 164 -7.77 -14.13 19.17
C GLN A 164 -8.14 -14.25 17.68
N ALA A 165 -8.64 -15.42 17.24
CA ALA A 165 -9.11 -15.60 15.86
C ALA A 165 -10.25 -14.64 15.50
N GLU A 166 -11.25 -14.50 16.36
CA GLU A 166 -12.35 -13.55 16.20
C GLU A 166 -11.86 -12.08 16.23
N ALA A 167 -10.93 -11.73 17.11
CA ALA A 167 -10.34 -10.38 17.13
C ALA A 167 -9.58 -10.04 15.83
N ARG A 168 -8.80 -10.98 15.28
CA ARG A 168 -8.11 -10.84 13.99
C ARG A 168 -9.09 -10.69 12.83
N LYS A 169 -10.17 -11.48 12.82
CA LYS A 169 -11.24 -11.38 11.82
C LYS A 169 -11.95 -10.03 11.89
N ALA A 170 -12.33 -9.59 13.09
CA ALA A 170 -12.93 -8.28 13.32
C ALA A 170 -12.03 -7.11 12.90
N ALA A 171 -10.73 -7.15 13.23
CA ALA A 171 -9.76 -6.14 12.79
C ALA A 171 -9.63 -6.09 11.26
N THR A 172 -9.66 -7.26 10.60
CA THR A 172 -9.65 -7.38 9.14
C THR A 172 -10.91 -6.77 8.51
N HIS A 173 -12.10 -7.01 9.09
CA HIS A 173 -13.36 -6.42 8.64
C HIS A 173 -13.40 -4.91 8.78
N ILE A 174 -12.96 -4.37 9.93
CA ILE A 174 -12.80 -2.92 10.12
C ILE A 174 -11.86 -2.36 9.05
N GLY A 175 -10.77 -3.07 8.76
CA GLY A 175 -9.81 -2.73 7.71
C GLY A 175 -10.44 -2.59 6.32
N TYR A 176 -11.20 -3.59 5.86
CA TYR A 176 -11.89 -3.51 4.57
C TYR A 176 -12.96 -2.40 4.55
N LEU A 177 -13.71 -2.21 5.64
CA LEU A 177 -14.68 -1.12 5.75
C LEU A 177 -14.00 0.25 5.67
N HIS A 178 -12.83 0.43 6.29
CA HIS A 178 -12.01 1.65 6.14
C HIS A 178 -11.55 1.85 4.69
N LEU A 179 -11.12 0.78 3.99
CA LEU A 179 -10.77 0.84 2.57
C LEU A 179 -11.96 1.17 1.64
N ARG A 180 -13.20 0.96 2.11
CA ARG A 180 -14.47 1.39 1.48
C ARG A 180 -14.90 2.81 1.87
N GLY A 181 -14.18 3.48 2.77
CA GLY A 181 -14.55 4.79 3.34
C GLY A 181 -15.52 4.74 4.53
N VAL A 182 -15.93 3.55 4.97
CA VAL A 182 -16.82 3.33 6.11
C VAL A 182 -15.99 3.24 7.39
N GLN A 183 -15.84 4.38 8.05
CA GLN A 183 -14.94 4.55 9.19
C GLN A 183 -15.59 5.33 10.34
N SER A 184 -15.07 5.14 11.55
CA SER A 184 -15.45 5.90 12.75
C SER A 184 -14.24 6.10 13.66
N ALA A 185 -14.24 7.17 14.46
CA ALA A 185 -13.16 7.44 15.42
C ALA A 185 -12.93 6.26 16.39
N THR A 186 -14.01 5.58 16.80
CA THR A 186 -13.94 4.36 17.63
C THR A 186 -13.24 3.22 16.90
N SER A 187 -13.64 2.91 15.66
CA SER A 187 -13.02 1.83 14.89
C SER A 187 -11.53 2.07 14.58
N GLN A 188 -11.13 3.32 14.33
CA GLN A 188 -9.72 3.72 14.19
C GLN A 188 -8.97 3.53 15.52
N ARG A 189 -9.55 3.92 16.66
CA ARG A 189 -8.97 3.72 17.99
C ARG A 189 -8.78 2.24 18.31
N GLU A 190 -9.72 1.37 17.96
CA GLU A 190 -9.57 -0.07 18.20
C GLU A 190 -8.46 -0.69 17.35
N LEU A 191 -8.26 -0.24 16.10
CA LEU A 191 -7.09 -0.64 15.30
C LEU A 191 -5.78 -0.12 15.90
N GLU A 192 -5.74 1.11 16.42
CA GLU A 192 -4.56 1.65 17.13
C GLU A 192 -4.23 0.85 18.39
N LEU A 193 -5.25 0.42 19.16
CA LEU A 193 -5.06 -0.44 20.33
C LEU A 193 -4.65 -1.87 19.96
N ALA A 194 -5.14 -2.39 18.83
CA ALA A 194 -4.74 -3.70 18.29
C ALA A 194 -3.26 -3.71 17.83
N LEU A 195 -2.76 -2.59 17.29
CA LEU A 195 -1.35 -2.42 16.90
C LEU A 195 -0.39 -2.54 18.11
N LEU A 196 -0.86 -2.20 19.31
CA LEU A 196 -0.08 -2.27 20.56
C LEU A 196 -0.24 -3.61 21.32
N ASP A 197 -0.98 -4.59 20.76
CA ASP A 197 -1.32 -5.82 21.48
C ASP A 197 -0.20 -6.88 21.41
N LYS A 198 0.74 -6.80 22.35
CA LYS A 198 1.94 -7.66 22.43
C LYS A 198 1.64 -9.16 22.57
N ASP A 199 0.42 -9.52 22.97
CA ASP A 199 0.00 -10.90 23.17
C ASP A 199 -0.50 -11.57 21.87
N ASP A 200 -0.67 -10.79 20.79
CA ASP A 200 -1.10 -11.29 19.47
C ASP A 200 -0.37 -10.59 18.30
N PRO A 201 0.85 -11.08 17.93
CA PRO A 201 1.62 -10.51 16.82
C PRO A 201 0.91 -10.54 15.45
N ALA A 202 -0.04 -11.45 15.23
CA ALA A 202 -0.80 -11.50 13.99
C ALA A 202 -1.90 -10.43 13.96
N LEU A 203 -2.54 -10.16 15.09
CA LEU A 203 -3.43 -9.00 15.25
C LEU A 203 -2.66 -7.68 15.06
N GLN A 204 -1.43 -7.58 15.58
CA GLN A 204 -0.56 -6.43 15.33
C GLN A 204 -0.23 -6.25 13.84
N GLU A 205 0.06 -7.31 13.08
CA GLU A 205 0.34 -7.19 11.65
C GLU A 205 -0.89 -6.76 10.84
N ILE A 206 -2.08 -7.30 11.17
CA ILE A 206 -3.36 -6.88 10.58
C ILE A 206 -3.63 -5.40 10.90
N ALA A 207 -3.48 -4.99 12.16
CA ALA A 207 -3.65 -3.61 12.59
C ALA A 207 -2.64 -2.68 11.88
N ALA A 208 -1.38 -3.07 11.76
CA ALA A 208 -0.36 -2.30 11.05
C ALA A 208 -0.74 -2.05 9.58
N ALA A 209 -1.34 -3.05 8.91
CA ALA A 209 -1.82 -2.90 7.53
C ALA A 209 -2.95 -1.86 7.41
N PHE A 210 -3.90 -1.86 8.36
CA PHE A 210 -5.15 -1.10 8.25
C PHE A 210 -5.20 0.23 9.03
N VAL A 211 -4.46 0.41 10.13
CA VAL A 211 -4.36 1.69 10.87
C VAL A 211 -4.03 2.84 9.91
N GLY A 212 -3.14 2.58 8.95
CA GLY A 212 -2.75 3.55 7.94
C GLY A 212 -3.78 3.80 6.83
N ALA A 213 -4.80 2.95 6.64
CA ALA A 213 -5.72 3.04 5.49
C ALA A 213 -6.43 4.40 5.39
N THR A 214 -6.59 5.08 6.51
CA THR A 214 -7.23 6.38 6.66
C THR A 214 -6.32 7.57 6.35
N GLY A 215 -5.01 7.35 6.12
CA GLY A 215 -4.03 8.37 5.71
C GLY A 215 -3.77 9.52 6.71
N THR A 216 -4.41 9.50 7.88
CA THR A 216 -4.40 10.66 8.79
C THR A 216 -3.05 10.88 9.49
N PRO A 217 -2.75 12.12 9.95
CA PRO A 217 -1.56 12.40 10.76
C PRO A 217 -1.50 11.54 12.03
N LYS A 218 -2.67 11.29 12.65
CA LYS A 218 -2.81 10.46 13.85
C LYS A 218 -2.48 8.99 13.56
N SER A 219 -2.96 8.46 12.44
CA SER A 219 -2.64 7.11 11.96
C SER A 219 -1.14 6.94 11.69
N ALA A 220 -0.52 7.93 11.05
CA ALA A 220 0.92 7.91 10.78
C ALA A 220 1.74 7.98 12.07
N LYS A 221 1.33 8.81 13.05
CA LYS A 221 1.95 8.84 14.38
C LYS A 221 1.81 7.50 15.11
N ALA A 222 0.63 6.89 15.13
CA ALA A 222 0.44 5.58 15.78
C ALA A 222 1.35 4.48 15.19
N LEU A 223 1.57 4.51 13.87
CA LEU A 223 2.51 3.63 13.19
C LEU A 223 3.99 3.92 13.59
N LEU A 224 4.38 5.19 13.73
CA LEU A 224 5.74 5.54 14.22
C LEU A 224 5.95 5.18 15.69
N ASP A 225 4.97 5.44 16.56
CA ASP A 225 5.04 5.11 17.98
C ASP A 225 5.11 3.58 18.17
N ALA A 226 4.44 2.79 17.32
CA ALA A 226 4.62 1.35 17.26
C ALA A 226 6.05 0.94 16.84
N LEU A 227 6.64 1.55 15.80
CA LEU A 227 8.04 1.28 15.40
C LEU A 227 9.08 1.62 16.48
N ARG A 228 8.72 2.48 17.45
CA ARG A 228 9.57 2.85 18.60
C ARG A 228 9.45 1.90 19.78
N ASP A 229 8.37 1.16 19.89
CA ASP A 229 8.20 0.20 20.97
C ASP A 229 9.21 -0.95 20.79
N LYS A 230 10.12 -1.09 21.76
CA LYS A 230 11.14 -2.14 21.80
C LYS A 230 10.54 -3.56 21.79
N GLY A 231 9.22 -3.69 21.98
CA GLY A 231 8.47 -4.93 21.80
C GLY A 231 8.31 -5.40 20.35
N ILE A 232 8.45 -4.54 19.32
CA ILE A 232 8.35 -4.98 17.91
C ILE A 232 9.68 -5.57 17.44
N THR A 233 9.94 -6.81 17.90
CA THR A 233 11.07 -7.63 17.44
C THR A 233 10.79 -8.32 16.09
N SER A 234 9.52 -8.49 15.71
CA SER A 234 9.15 -9.13 14.44
C SER A 234 9.47 -8.23 13.25
N SER A 235 10.35 -8.73 12.37
CA SER A 235 10.66 -8.07 11.10
C SER A 235 9.46 -8.06 10.13
N SER A 236 8.46 -8.95 10.27
CA SER A 236 7.24 -8.90 9.42
C SER A 236 6.40 -7.67 9.76
N ILE A 237 6.14 -7.44 11.04
CA ILE A 237 5.38 -6.28 11.54
C ILE A 237 6.12 -4.99 11.20
N PHE A 238 7.44 -4.92 11.43
CA PHE A 238 8.24 -3.75 11.06
C PHE A 238 8.14 -3.44 9.56
N LYS A 239 8.30 -4.44 8.69
CA LYS A 239 8.13 -4.29 7.23
C LYS A 239 6.71 -3.90 6.85
N ARG A 240 5.69 -4.43 7.53
CA ARG A 240 4.27 -4.08 7.29
C ARG A 240 4.01 -2.62 7.63
N ILE A 241 4.44 -2.15 8.80
CA ILE A 241 4.30 -0.74 9.20
C ILE A 241 5.05 0.17 8.20
N ALA A 242 6.30 -0.15 7.88
CA ALA A 242 7.11 0.60 6.93
C ALA A 242 6.46 0.68 5.53
N ARG A 243 5.97 -0.44 5.00
CA ARG A 243 5.25 -0.51 3.73
C ARG A 243 3.96 0.32 3.77
N THR A 244 3.23 0.27 4.89
CA THR A 244 2.01 1.06 5.11
C THR A 244 2.29 2.58 5.11
N LEU A 245 3.37 3.01 5.76
CA LEU A 245 3.82 4.41 5.74
C LEU A 245 4.19 4.87 4.32
N ILE A 246 4.87 4.04 3.52
CA ILE A 246 5.22 4.39 2.12
C ILE A 246 3.98 4.44 1.23
N SER A 247 3.14 3.40 1.27
CA SER A 247 1.98 3.24 0.38
C SER A 247 0.83 4.22 0.69
N ASN A 248 0.89 4.90 1.83
CA ASN A 248 0.05 6.05 2.19
C ASN A 248 0.49 7.39 1.60
N GLY A 249 1.48 7.42 0.70
CA GLY A 249 2.30 8.58 0.34
C GLY A 249 1.61 9.91 -0.07
N ALA A 250 0.29 9.97 -0.14
CA ALA A 250 -0.52 11.19 -0.21
C ALA A 250 -0.60 11.98 1.12
N TYR A 251 0.38 11.83 2.03
CA TYR A 251 0.55 12.76 3.14
C TYR A 251 0.77 14.19 2.64
N THR A 252 0.16 15.17 3.30
CA THR A 252 0.47 16.59 3.08
C THR A 252 1.92 16.87 3.48
N ASP A 253 2.56 17.88 2.88
CA ASP A 253 3.96 18.20 3.20
C ASP A 253 4.16 18.55 4.68
N GLN A 254 3.17 19.16 5.33
CA GLN A 254 3.16 19.39 6.78
C GLN A 254 3.24 18.06 7.58
N VAL A 255 2.50 17.03 7.17
CA VAL A 255 2.58 15.70 7.79
C VAL A 255 3.92 15.04 7.48
N ARG A 256 4.42 15.14 6.25
CA ARG A 256 5.75 14.60 5.89
C ARG A 256 6.85 15.21 6.76
N CYS A 257 6.86 16.53 6.93
CA CYS A 257 7.83 17.24 7.78
C CYS A 257 7.76 16.76 9.23
N ALA A 258 6.56 16.59 9.81
CA ALA A 258 6.40 16.09 11.17
C ALA A 258 6.87 14.63 11.38
N LEU A 259 6.77 13.77 10.35
CA LEU A 259 7.18 12.36 10.44
C LEU A 259 8.70 12.15 10.29
N VAL A 260 9.39 13.02 9.53
CA VAL A 260 10.81 12.83 9.15
C VAL A 260 11.78 12.81 10.36
N PRO A 261 11.75 13.76 11.32
CA PRO A 261 12.63 13.71 12.49
C PRO A 261 12.44 12.44 13.33
N ASP A 262 11.21 11.93 13.37
CA ASP A 262 10.86 10.76 14.15
C ASP A 262 11.28 9.45 13.47
N LEU A 263 11.23 9.38 12.14
CA LEU A 263 11.83 8.31 11.35
C LEU A 263 13.35 8.29 11.45
N ILE A 264 14.01 9.45 11.50
CA ILE A 264 15.48 9.54 11.61
C ILE A 264 15.96 9.00 12.96
N LYS A 265 15.29 9.35 14.08
CA LYS A 265 15.56 8.74 15.39
C LYS A 265 15.42 7.20 15.39
N ILE A 266 14.51 6.65 14.59
CA ILE A 266 14.35 5.19 14.41
C ILE A 266 15.51 4.63 13.56
N VAL A 267 15.92 5.31 12.49
CA VAL A 267 17.06 4.93 11.63
C VAL A 267 18.40 4.89 12.40
N GLU A 268 18.60 5.85 13.30
CA GLU A 268 19.83 6.04 14.07
C GLU A 268 19.87 5.20 15.35
N SER A 269 18.75 4.58 15.74
CA SER A 269 18.69 3.72 16.92
C SER A 269 19.64 2.52 16.79
N LEU A 270 20.61 2.45 17.69
CA LEU A 270 21.57 1.33 17.75
C LEU A 270 20.90 0.01 18.18
N ASP A 271 19.78 0.09 18.91
CA ASP A 271 19.00 -1.03 19.43
C ASP A 271 18.23 -1.81 18.35
N LEU A 272 18.05 -1.26 17.14
CA LEU A 272 17.30 -1.91 16.06
C LEU A 272 18.18 -2.78 15.15
N PRO A 273 17.72 -3.98 14.75
CA PRO A 273 18.42 -4.82 13.77
C PRO A 273 18.69 -4.08 12.45
N ASP A 274 19.81 -4.38 11.79
CA ASP A 274 20.23 -3.69 10.55
C ASP A 274 19.19 -3.71 9.43
N LEU A 275 18.45 -4.81 9.29
CA LEU A 275 17.37 -4.93 8.31
C LEU A 275 16.23 -3.95 8.59
N ASN A 276 15.92 -3.71 9.86
CA ASN A 276 14.90 -2.75 10.28
C ASN A 276 15.42 -1.30 10.11
N ARG A 277 16.69 -1.02 10.47
CA ARG A 277 17.35 0.27 10.17
C ARG A 277 17.35 0.58 8.66
N HIS A 278 17.71 -0.38 7.82
CA HIS A 278 17.68 -0.24 6.37
C HIS A 278 16.26 0.03 5.86
N THR A 279 15.27 -0.69 6.37
CA THR A 279 13.86 -0.49 6.04
C THR A 279 13.39 0.91 6.43
N ALA A 280 13.76 1.42 7.61
CA ALA A 280 13.43 2.78 8.03
C ALA A 280 14.08 3.86 7.14
N ARG A 281 15.33 3.64 6.66
CA ARG A 281 15.99 4.51 5.67
C ARG A 281 15.24 4.54 4.33
N LEU A 282 14.69 3.40 3.89
CA LEU A 282 13.85 3.33 2.69
C LEU A 282 12.53 4.10 2.87
N VAL A 283 11.90 4.05 4.05
CA VAL A 283 10.70 4.85 4.35
C VAL A 283 11.03 6.34 4.32
N ALA A 284 12.05 6.78 5.06
CA ALA A 284 12.44 8.18 5.14
C ALA A 284 12.78 8.76 3.75
N SER A 285 13.62 8.07 2.98
CA SER A 285 13.99 8.49 1.62
C SER A 285 12.82 8.48 0.63
N ARG A 286 11.82 7.60 0.80
CA ARG A 286 10.58 7.63 -0.01
C ARG A 286 9.66 8.79 0.35
N ILE A 287 9.62 9.21 1.60
CA ILE A 287 8.80 10.35 2.08
C ILE A 287 9.42 11.69 1.68
N THR A 288 10.76 11.79 1.63
CA THR A 288 11.48 13.06 1.36
C THR A 288 11.92 13.25 -0.09
N GLY A 289 12.08 12.19 -0.89
CA GLY A 289 12.48 12.29 -2.30
C GLY A 289 13.92 11.86 -2.62
N LYS A 290 14.48 10.90 -1.86
CA LYS A 290 15.84 10.34 -1.95
C LYS A 290 16.98 11.24 -1.44
N HIS A 291 16.72 11.96 -0.35
CA HIS A 291 17.75 12.72 0.38
C HIS A 291 18.55 11.85 1.37
N GLN A 292 19.80 12.23 1.64
CA GLN A 292 20.59 11.69 2.76
C GLN A 292 20.02 12.11 4.12
N VAL A 293 20.45 11.52 5.23
CA VAL A 293 19.86 11.81 6.57
C VAL A 293 19.96 13.29 6.95
N GLU A 294 21.13 13.90 6.75
CA GLU A 294 21.36 15.33 7.00
C GLU A 294 20.56 16.21 6.04
N GLU A 295 20.53 15.85 4.75
CA GLU A 295 19.71 16.50 3.73
C GLU A 295 18.19 16.40 4.05
N MET A 296 17.72 15.30 4.64
CA MET A 296 16.32 15.11 5.03
C MET A 296 15.92 16.03 6.19
N LEU A 297 16.80 16.24 7.17
CA LEU A 297 16.59 17.21 8.25
C LEU A 297 16.59 18.65 7.71
N ALA A 298 17.56 18.97 6.85
CA ALA A 298 17.64 20.29 6.20
C ALA A 298 16.41 20.56 5.32
N TRP A 299 15.96 19.58 4.54
CA TRP A 299 14.75 19.63 3.72
C TRP A 299 13.50 19.88 4.57
N ALA A 300 13.31 19.11 5.66
CA ALA A 300 12.16 19.28 6.54
C ALA A 300 12.17 20.66 7.21
N SER A 301 13.32 21.11 7.70
CA SER A 301 13.50 22.44 8.29
C SER A 301 13.30 23.59 7.30
N SER A 302 13.63 23.39 6.01
CA SER A 302 13.34 24.37 4.95
C SER A 302 11.85 24.42 4.65
N ARG A 303 11.21 23.25 4.50
CA ARG A 303 9.78 23.15 4.21
C ARG A 303 8.90 23.67 5.34
N GLU A 304 9.25 23.45 6.61
CA GLU A 304 8.54 24.07 7.73
C GLU A 304 8.61 25.60 7.68
N LYS A 305 9.76 26.18 7.31
CA LYS A 305 9.91 27.64 7.15
C LYS A 305 9.10 28.19 5.98
N GLU A 306 9.05 27.49 4.85
CA GLU A 306 8.21 27.86 3.69
C GLU A 306 6.71 27.80 4.05
N LEU A 307 6.27 26.75 4.75
CA LEU A 307 4.89 26.60 5.21
C LEU A 307 4.52 27.68 6.25
N ALA A 308 5.41 28.02 7.18
CA ALA A 308 5.21 29.10 8.15
C ALA A 308 5.20 30.49 7.49
N GLY A 309 6.05 30.71 6.49
CA GLY A 309 6.15 31.95 5.72
C GLY A 309 5.00 32.19 4.73
N SER A 310 4.14 31.20 4.51
CA SER A 310 2.98 31.28 3.60
C SER A 310 1.70 31.82 4.26
N SER A 311 1.79 32.35 5.50
CA SER A 311 0.66 33.08 6.11
C SER A 311 0.38 34.40 5.38
N PRO A 312 -0.89 34.79 5.17
CA PRO A 312 -1.22 36.11 4.62
C PRO A 312 -0.68 37.22 5.53
N ALA A 313 -0.15 38.28 4.91
CA ALA A 313 0.58 39.34 5.60
C ALA A 313 -0.23 40.00 6.73
N GLY A 314 0.35 40.08 7.94
CA GLY A 314 -0.35 40.69 9.06
C GLY A 314 0.31 40.59 10.44
N LEU A 315 1.55 41.06 10.58
CA LEU A 315 2.08 41.92 11.67
C LEU A 315 3.59 41.76 11.86
N ASN A 316 4.28 42.89 12.07
CA ASN A 316 5.75 43.01 12.05
C ASN A 316 6.38 42.77 13.45
N PRO A 317 7.72 42.57 13.54
CA PRO A 317 8.38 41.95 14.69
C PRO A 317 8.84 42.93 15.77
N ALA A 318 9.16 42.39 16.95
CA ALA A 318 10.00 43.06 17.94
C ALA A 318 10.98 42.09 18.65
N GLN A 319 12.26 42.33 18.38
CA GLN A 319 13.40 42.23 19.32
C GLN A 319 13.79 40.86 19.93
N ALA A 320 14.95 40.36 19.49
CA ALA A 320 15.86 39.56 20.30
C ALA A 320 16.55 40.43 21.38
N PRO A 321 17.21 39.81 22.37
CA PRO A 321 18.68 39.91 22.35
C PRO A 321 19.45 38.62 22.73
N VAL A 322 20.73 38.62 22.36
CA VAL A 322 21.86 37.72 22.67
C VAL A 322 23.00 38.70 23.08
N PRO A 323 23.99 38.44 24.00
CA PRO A 323 24.87 37.26 24.12
C PRO A 323 25.17 36.86 25.62
N GLU A 324 26.22 36.13 26.07
CA GLU A 324 27.56 35.77 25.51
C GLU A 324 28.31 34.61 26.26
N ALA A 325 29.29 33.99 25.57
CA ALA A 325 30.51 33.22 25.95
C ALA A 325 30.68 32.35 27.24
N GLY A 326 31.47 31.24 27.14
CA GLY A 326 31.86 30.45 28.34
C GLY A 326 32.84 29.22 28.35
N ASN A 327 33.48 28.78 27.25
CA ASN A 327 34.68 27.87 27.15
C ASN A 327 34.84 26.49 27.93
N PRO A 328 35.79 25.58 27.51
CA PRO A 328 35.78 24.11 27.76
C PRO A 328 37.09 23.60 28.45
N PRO A 329 37.65 22.36 28.27
CA PRO A 329 37.16 21.05 27.77
C PRO A 329 37.52 19.80 28.64
N ALA A 330 36.89 18.65 28.33
CA ALA A 330 37.32 17.26 28.63
C ALA A 330 36.42 16.25 27.88
N SER A 331 36.76 14.98 27.56
CA SER A 331 38.04 14.27 27.34
C SER A 331 37.76 12.93 26.61
N THR A 332 38.77 12.33 25.94
CA THR A 332 38.64 11.09 25.13
C THR A 332 38.52 9.80 25.97
N PRO A 333 37.90 8.75 25.43
CA PRO A 333 38.63 7.47 25.35
C PRO A 333 38.44 6.65 24.06
N GLN A 334 39.57 6.13 23.59
CA GLN A 334 39.84 4.95 22.74
C GLN A 334 38.77 4.42 21.77
N GLU A 335 39.10 4.62 20.50
CA GLU A 335 38.67 3.90 19.31
C GLU A 335 38.86 2.37 19.43
N VAL A 336 37.79 1.61 19.21
CA VAL A 336 37.86 0.18 18.83
C VAL A 336 37.46 0.09 17.37
N GLN A 337 38.41 -0.27 16.50
CA GLN A 337 38.15 -0.38 15.06
C GLN A 337 37.14 -1.50 14.76
N PRO A 338 36.00 -1.21 14.10
CA PRO A 338 35.20 -2.23 13.44
C PRO A 338 35.88 -2.68 12.13
N PRO A 339 35.61 -3.90 11.63
CA PRO A 339 36.20 -4.41 10.40
C PRO A 339 35.90 -3.50 9.19
N ALA A 340 36.82 -3.50 8.22
CA ALA A 340 36.95 -2.46 7.20
C ALA A 340 35.66 -2.15 6.42
N ARG A 341 35.30 -0.87 6.34
CA ARG A 341 34.16 -0.36 5.55
C ARG A 341 34.26 -0.71 4.06
N GLU A 342 35.46 -0.96 3.56
CA GLU A 342 35.77 -1.19 2.15
C GLU A 342 35.19 -2.52 1.65
N ASP A 343 35.30 -3.61 2.43
CA ASP A 343 34.74 -4.93 2.07
C ASP A 343 33.22 -4.89 1.83
N ALA A 344 32.50 -4.10 2.64
CA ALA A 344 31.06 -3.91 2.52
C ALA A 344 30.68 -3.13 1.25
N GLU A 345 31.52 -2.19 0.80
CA GLU A 345 31.30 -1.45 -0.44
C GLU A 345 31.60 -2.32 -1.67
N VAL A 346 32.69 -3.10 -1.63
CA VAL A 346 33.06 -4.05 -2.69
C VAL A 346 31.95 -5.10 -2.87
N ALA A 347 31.45 -5.69 -1.78
CA ALA A 347 30.34 -6.63 -1.83
C ALA A 347 29.05 -6.00 -2.41
N ARG A 348 28.78 -4.72 -2.12
CA ARG A 348 27.64 -3.98 -2.67
C ARG A 348 27.77 -3.74 -4.18
N CYS A 349 28.95 -3.34 -4.67
CA CYS A 349 29.19 -3.17 -6.11
C CYS A 349 29.03 -4.49 -6.87
N LEU A 350 29.52 -5.60 -6.30
CA LEU A 350 29.37 -6.94 -6.89
C LEU A 350 27.90 -7.39 -6.96
N LEU A 351 27.10 -7.10 -5.93
CA LEU A 351 25.65 -7.37 -5.93
C LEU A 351 24.90 -6.52 -6.96
N LEU A 352 25.25 -5.23 -7.10
CA LEU A 352 24.67 -4.36 -8.12
C LEU A 352 25.00 -4.84 -9.53
N ALA A 353 26.24 -5.27 -9.79
CA ALA A 353 26.64 -5.84 -11.07
C ALA A 353 25.80 -7.07 -11.45
N LYS A 354 25.60 -8.01 -10.52
CA LYS A 354 24.74 -9.20 -10.73
C LYS A 354 23.29 -8.80 -11.08
N ASN A 355 22.73 -7.80 -10.41
CA ASN A 355 21.39 -7.29 -10.72
C ASN A 355 21.32 -6.63 -12.11
N PHE A 356 22.32 -5.84 -12.49
CA PHE A 356 22.38 -5.25 -13.84
C PHE A 356 22.53 -6.31 -14.94
N MET A 357 23.29 -7.38 -14.71
CA MET A 357 23.38 -8.52 -15.64
C MET A 357 22.02 -9.22 -15.82
N ASN A 358 21.27 -9.45 -14.74
CA ASN A 358 19.92 -10.02 -14.82
C ASN A 358 18.94 -9.15 -15.61
N MET A 359 19.12 -7.82 -15.58
CA MET A 359 18.35 -6.85 -16.37
C MET A 359 18.92 -6.62 -17.79
N LYS A 360 19.99 -7.34 -18.19
CA LYS A 360 20.74 -7.17 -19.44
C LYS A 360 21.37 -5.78 -19.63
N GLU A 361 21.53 -4.99 -18.55
CA GLU A 361 22.17 -3.67 -18.56
C GLU A 361 23.71 -3.79 -18.47
N TYR A 362 24.33 -4.50 -19.42
CA TYR A 362 25.72 -4.94 -19.33
C TYR A 362 26.75 -3.82 -19.16
N ALA A 363 26.49 -2.61 -19.67
CA ALA A 363 27.38 -1.46 -19.49
C ALA A 363 27.47 -1.02 -18.01
N LYS A 364 26.34 -0.99 -17.29
CA LYS A 364 26.31 -0.64 -15.86
C LYS A 364 26.87 -1.78 -15.00
N ALA A 365 26.68 -3.02 -15.42
CA ALA A 365 27.30 -4.17 -14.77
C ALA A 365 28.84 -4.06 -14.85
N GLU A 366 29.38 -3.83 -16.04
CA GLU A 366 30.83 -3.67 -16.27
C GLU A 366 31.45 -2.53 -15.45
N GLU A 367 30.77 -1.36 -15.36
CA GLU A 367 31.22 -0.24 -14.53
C GLU A 367 31.33 -0.61 -13.03
N ASN A 368 30.38 -1.38 -12.51
CA ASN A 368 30.39 -1.81 -11.11
C ASN A 368 31.44 -2.92 -10.86
N LEU A 369 31.71 -3.79 -11.83
CA LEU A 369 32.76 -4.80 -11.74
C LEU A 369 34.17 -4.20 -11.79
N LYS A 370 34.38 -3.13 -12.57
CA LYS A 370 35.64 -2.38 -12.56
C LYS A 370 35.90 -1.75 -11.18
N LYS A 371 34.89 -1.14 -10.57
CA LYS A 371 34.98 -0.59 -9.19
C LYS A 371 35.29 -1.66 -8.13
N VAL A 372 34.82 -2.90 -8.31
CA VAL A 372 35.21 -4.03 -7.45
C VAL A 372 36.71 -4.31 -7.59
N LEU A 373 37.24 -4.38 -8.82
CA LEU A 373 38.65 -4.68 -9.08
C LEU A 373 39.61 -3.52 -8.75
N GLU A 374 39.15 -2.28 -8.83
CA GLU A 374 39.91 -1.10 -8.40
C GLU A 374 40.08 -1.06 -6.87
N LYS A 375 39.04 -1.42 -6.11
CA LYS A 375 39.05 -1.40 -4.64
C LYS A 375 39.56 -2.69 -4.00
N SER A 376 39.37 -3.83 -4.67
CA SER A 376 39.81 -5.15 -4.24
C SER A 376 40.39 -5.87 -5.46
N PRO A 377 41.68 -5.66 -5.77
CA PRO A 377 42.32 -6.28 -6.94
C PRO A 377 42.62 -7.78 -6.72
N GLU A 378 42.53 -8.28 -5.49
CA GLU A 378 42.84 -9.67 -5.13
C GLU A 378 41.77 -10.25 -4.20
N GLY A 379 41.73 -11.59 -4.12
CA GLY A 379 40.78 -12.33 -3.28
C GLY A 379 39.46 -12.67 -3.97
N LYS A 380 38.59 -13.39 -3.24
CA LYS A 380 37.42 -14.09 -3.79
C LYS A 380 36.43 -13.17 -4.53
N LEU A 381 36.26 -11.93 -4.06
CA LEU A 381 35.35 -10.96 -4.70
C LEU A 381 35.95 -10.43 -6.02
N ALA A 382 37.27 -10.28 -6.10
CA ALA A 382 37.98 -9.92 -7.33
C ALA A 382 37.89 -11.05 -8.37
N ASP A 383 38.07 -12.30 -7.95
CA ASP A 383 37.98 -13.46 -8.83
C ASP A 383 36.56 -13.66 -9.38
N GLU A 384 35.53 -13.51 -8.54
CA GLU A 384 34.14 -13.50 -9.00
C GLU A 384 33.86 -12.34 -9.97
N ALA A 385 34.41 -11.13 -9.71
CA ALA A 385 34.24 -10.00 -10.61
C ALA A 385 34.91 -10.21 -11.99
N ARG A 386 36.10 -10.82 -12.02
CA ARG A 386 36.78 -11.24 -13.27
C ARG A 386 35.95 -12.26 -14.04
N GLU A 387 35.34 -13.23 -13.36
CA GLU A 387 34.49 -14.24 -14.00
C GLU A 387 33.23 -13.61 -14.61
N LEU A 388 32.59 -12.67 -13.90
CA LEU A 388 31.43 -11.94 -14.41
C LEU A 388 31.78 -11.02 -15.59
N LEU A 389 32.96 -10.37 -15.59
CA LEU A 389 33.45 -9.61 -16.74
C LEU A 389 33.62 -10.50 -17.98
N ARG A 390 34.26 -11.66 -17.86
CA ARG A 390 34.38 -12.63 -18.97
C ARG A 390 33.03 -13.07 -19.52
N LYS A 391 32.01 -13.24 -18.65
CA LYS A 391 30.64 -13.54 -19.09
C LYS A 391 29.99 -12.39 -19.85
N ILE A 392 30.26 -11.13 -19.47
CA ILE A 392 29.80 -9.94 -20.22
C ILE A 392 30.51 -9.86 -21.57
N GLU A 393 31.82 -10.07 -21.62
CA GLU A 393 32.61 -10.08 -22.86
C GLU A 393 32.13 -11.17 -23.83
N ALA A 394 31.90 -12.38 -23.35
CA ALA A 394 31.34 -13.48 -24.15
C ALA A 394 29.94 -13.17 -24.73
N VAL A 395 29.13 -12.38 -24.03
CA VAL A 395 27.80 -11.94 -24.51
C VAL A 395 27.89 -10.72 -25.45
N LYS A 396 28.97 -9.93 -25.39
CA LYS A 396 29.22 -8.80 -26.31
C LYS A 396 29.97 -9.20 -27.59
N GLY A 397 30.65 -10.35 -27.58
CA GLY A 397 31.34 -10.94 -28.74
C GLY A 397 30.49 -11.90 -29.57
N LEU A 398 29.21 -12.07 -29.22
CA LEU A 398 28.16 -12.77 -29.96
C LEU A 398 27.21 -11.75 -30.61
#